data_AF-A0A351HYK7-F1
#
_entry.id   AF-A0A351HYK7-F1
#
_cell.length_a   1.000
_cell.length_b   1.000
_cell.length_c   1.000
_cell.angle_alpha   90.00
_cell.angle_beta   90.00
_cell.angle_gamma   90.00
#
_symmetry.space_group_name_H-M   'P 1'
#
loop_
_entity.id
_entity.type
_entity.pdbx_description
1 polymer ?
#
loop_
_entity_poly.entity_id
_entity_poly.type
_entity_poly.pdbx_seq_one_letter_code
_entity_poly.pdbx_strand_id
1 'polypeptide(L)'
;DPNNLKIVQEAIEWGLNVDGPAVIITRWPCVLKKFSAQDQTEFPTAFKMVATVNLDTCIGCKKCLKSGCPALAFDLANKKSGILKETCVGCGVCAQICPKQAITVEVR
;
A
#
# COMPACT_ATOMS: atom_id res chain seq x y z
N ASP A 1 0.14 -1.45 11.84
CA ASP A 1 0.40 -1.73 10.42
C ASP A 1 0.65 -0.43 9.69
N PRO A 2 1.87 -0.17 9.16
CA PRO A 2 2.20 1.04 8.42
C PRO A 2 1.46 1.19 7.09
N ASN A 3 0.77 0.14 6.62
CA ASN A 3 -0.01 0.21 5.39
C ASN A 3 -1.44 0.69 5.63
N ASN A 4 -1.89 0.84 6.88
CA ASN A 4 -3.20 1.40 7.22
C ASN A 4 -3.10 2.94 7.30
N LEU A 5 -3.64 3.64 6.29
CA LEU A 5 -3.52 5.09 6.19
C LEU A 5 -4.16 5.84 7.36
N LYS A 6 -5.28 5.33 7.90
CA LYS A 6 -5.97 5.95 9.04
C LYS A 6 -5.09 5.91 10.29
N ILE A 7 -4.55 4.74 10.63
CA ILE A 7 -3.69 4.57 11.83
C ILE A 7 -2.42 5.42 11.68
N VAL A 8 -1.82 5.44 10.49
CA VAL A 8 -0.63 6.25 10.22
C VAL A 8 -0.93 7.74 10.38
N GLN A 9 -2.06 8.22 9.86
CA GLN A 9 -2.48 9.60 10.02
C GLN A 9 -2.69 9.96 11.50
N GLU A 10 -3.42 9.13 12.24
CA GLU A 10 -3.64 9.34 13.69
C GLU A 10 -2.31 9.36 14.47
N ALA A 11 -1.36 8.48 14.14
CA ALA A 11 -0.05 8.46 14.77
C ALA A 11 0.80 9.71 14.46
N ILE A 12 0.74 10.20 13.21
CA ILE A 12 1.43 11.44 12.81
C ILE A 12 0.80 12.64 13.52
N GLU A 13 -0.53 12.74 13.54
CA GLU A 13 -1.26 13.81 14.23
C GLU A 13 -0.94 13.82 15.72
N TRP A 14 -0.89 12.65 16.37
CA TRP A 14 -0.41 12.53 17.74
C TRP A 14 1.01 13.07 17.88
N GLY A 15 1.95 12.59 17.06
CA GLY A 15 3.37 12.96 17.16
C GLY A 15 3.65 14.44 16.89
N LEU A 16 2.80 15.11 16.11
CA LEU A 16 2.90 16.56 15.86
C LEU A 16 2.34 17.41 17.02
N ASN A 17 1.50 16.83 17.88
CA ASN A 17 0.80 17.55 18.95
C ASN A 17 1.38 17.29 20.35
N VAL A 18 2.40 16.43 20.50
CA VAL A 18 3.09 16.27 21.79
C VAL A 18 4.04 17.44 22.06
N ASP A 19 4.19 17.79 23.33
CA ASP A 19 5.21 18.75 23.76
C ASP A 19 6.56 18.03 23.88
N GLY A 20 7.52 18.41 23.03
CA GLY A 20 8.83 17.76 22.90
C GLY A 20 8.95 16.78 21.71
N PRO A 21 10.10 16.08 21.58
CA PRO A 21 10.34 15.19 20.46
C PRO A 21 9.50 13.92 20.51
N ALA A 22 8.89 13.56 19.38
CA ALA A 22 8.18 12.29 19.19
C ALA A 22 8.98 11.32 18.30
N VAL A 23 8.87 10.02 18.60
CA VAL A 23 9.37 8.94 17.73
C VAL A 23 8.22 7.99 17.43
N ILE A 24 7.95 7.77 16.13
CA ILE A 24 6.93 6.82 15.65
C ILE A 24 7.66 5.59 15.11
N ILE A 25 7.45 4.43 15.72
CA ILE A 25 8.07 3.16 15.31
C ILE A 25 6.99 2.25 14.72
N THR A 26 7.14 1.92 13.45
CA THR A 26 6.23 0.98 12.77
C THR A 26 6.70 -0.46 12.97
N ARG A 27 5.83 -1.33 13.46
CA ARG A 27 6.07 -2.78 13.54
C ARG A 27 5.59 -3.47 12.25
N TRP A 28 6.49 -3.62 11.28
CA TRP A 28 6.26 -4.31 10.00
C TRP A 28 7.60 -4.72 9.36
N PRO A 29 7.70 -5.86 8.65
CA PRO A 29 8.94 -6.28 8.04
C PRO A 29 9.28 -5.39 6.83
N CYS A 30 10.58 -5.18 6.58
CA CYS A 30 11.03 -4.55 5.33
C CYS A 30 10.94 -5.55 4.18
N VAL A 31 10.46 -5.12 3.02
CA VAL A 31 10.36 -5.96 1.80
C VAL A 31 11.70 -6.55 1.37
N LEU A 32 12.80 -5.84 1.65
CA LEU A 32 14.15 -6.27 1.30
C LEU A 32 14.80 -7.17 2.36
N LYS A 33 14.14 -7.37 3.52
CA LYS A 33 14.67 -8.21 4.59
C LYS A 33 14.53 -9.67 4.20
N LYS A 34 15.55 -10.49 4.49
CA LYS A 34 15.40 -11.95 4.53
C LYS A 34 14.67 -12.37 5.80
N PHE A 35 13.53 -13.02 5.66
CA PHE A 35 12.65 -13.35 6.79
C PHE A 35 13.23 -14.47 7.64
N SER A 36 13.41 -14.22 8.93
CA SER A 36 13.68 -15.26 9.94
C SER A 36 12.43 -16.10 10.21
N ALA A 37 12.59 -17.23 10.93
CA ALA A 37 11.45 -18.02 11.38
C ALA A 37 10.48 -17.18 12.22
N GLN A 38 11.00 -16.30 13.09
CA GLN A 38 10.20 -15.39 13.90
C GLN A 38 9.40 -14.41 13.02
N ASP A 39 10.00 -13.84 11.99
CA ASP A 39 9.30 -12.92 11.06
C ASP A 39 8.15 -13.64 10.34
N GLN A 40 8.35 -14.88 9.93
CA GLN A 40 7.33 -15.68 9.24
C GLN A 40 6.17 -16.03 10.18
N THR A 41 6.44 -16.26 11.46
CA THR A 41 5.41 -16.47 12.48
C THR A 41 4.65 -15.18 12.79
N GLU A 42 5.34 -14.05 12.93
CA GLU A 42 4.72 -12.75 13.26
C GLU A 42 3.95 -12.16 12.07
N PHE A 43 4.46 -12.32 10.84
CA PHE A 43 3.90 -11.73 9.62
C PHE A 43 3.63 -12.80 8.54
N PRO A 44 2.69 -13.73 8.76
CA PRO A 44 2.48 -14.90 7.90
C PRO A 44 2.04 -14.56 6.47
N THR A 45 1.48 -13.37 6.26
CA THR A 45 0.94 -12.89 4.97
C THR A 45 1.76 -11.77 4.33
N ALA A 46 2.85 -11.32 4.97
CA ALA A 46 3.66 -10.23 4.43
C ALA A 46 4.18 -10.57 3.03
N PHE A 47 3.91 -9.66 2.09
CA PHE A 47 4.38 -9.73 0.69
C PHE A 47 3.90 -10.95 -0.11
N LYS A 48 2.87 -11.68 0.38
CA LYS A 48 2.21 -12.78 -0.34
C LYS A 48 0.98 -12.34 -1.15
N MET A 49 0.70 -11.04 -1.13
CA MET A 49 -0.48 -10.46 -1.77
C MET A 49 -0.10 -9.75 -3.08
N VAL A 50 -1.08 -9.56 -3.95
CA VAL A 50 -0.98 -8.76 -5.17
C VAL A 50 -2.23 -7.90 -5.32
N ALA A 51 -2.08 -6.72 -5.89
CA ALA A 51 -3.21 -5.84 -6.17
C ALA A 51 -3.56 -5.85 -7.66
N THR A 52 -4.85 -5.77 -7.97
CA THR A 52 -5.40 -5.79 -9.34
C THR A 52 -6.35 -4.60 -9.52
N VAL A 53 -6.42 -4.04 -10.73
CA VAL A 53 -7.34 -2.94 -11.08
C VAL A 53 -8.48 -3.45 -11.95
N ASN A 54 -9.72 -3.21 -11.53
CA ASN A 54 -10.89 -3.38 -12.37
C ASN A 54 -11.00 -2.20 -13.35
N LEU A 55 -10.88 -2.49 -14.66
CA LEU A 55 -10.84 -1.45 -15.70
C LEU A 55 -12.21 -0.80 -15.97
N ASP A 56 -13.31 -1.49 -15.69
CA ASP A 56 -14.67 -0.97 -15.86
C ASP A 56 -14.98 0.07 -14.78
N THR A 57 -14.58 -0.20 -13.53
CA THR A 57 -14.78 0.70 -12.39
C THR A 57 -13.75 1.83 -12.35
N CYS A 58 -12.56 1.63 -12.90
CA CYS A 58 -11.48 2.62 -12.89
C CYS A 58 -11.81 3.84 -13.76
N ILE A 59 -11.87 5.02 -13.15
CA ILE A 59 -12.17 6.29 -13.85
C ILE A 59 -10.93 7.05 -14.34
N GLY A 60 -9.74 6.47 -14.26
CA GLY A 60 -8.51 7.12 -14.76
C GLY A 60 -8.07 8.38 -13.99
N CYS A 61 -8.54 8.59 -12.76
CA CYS A 61 -8.28 9.82 -11.99
C CYS A 61 -6.83 9.99 -11.48
N LYS A 62 -5.97 8.98 -11.65
CA LYS A 62 -4.54 8.98 -11.27
C LYS A 62 -4.25 9.17 -9.77
N LYS A 63 -5.25 9.21 -8.88
CA LYS A 63 -5.02 9.40 -7.44
C LYS A 63 -4.13 8.32 -6.82
N CYS A 64 -4.31 7.05 -7.21
CA CYS A 64 -3.48 5.95 -6.72
C CYS A 64 -1.99 6.14 -7.03
N LEU A 65 -1.64 6.75 -8.17
CA LEU A 65 -0.24 7.02 -8.56
C LEU A 65 0.46 7.99 -7.61
N LYS A 66 -0.29 8.86 -6.91
CA LYS A 66 0.28 9.78 -5.91
C LYS A 66 0.84 9.06 -4.68
N SER A 67 0.58 7.76 -4.51
CA SER A 67 1.21 6.95 -3.47
C SER A 67 2.71 6.74 -3.68
N GLY A 68 3.25 7.04 -4.87
CA GLY A 68 4.66 6.80 -5.19
C GLY A 68 5.01 5.31 -5.37
N CYS A 69 4.01 4.44 -5.48
CA CYS A 69 4.25 3.01 -5.66
C CYS A 69 4.86 2.71 -7.05
N PRO A 70 6.03 2.05 -7.13
CA PRO A 70 6.68 1.73 -8.41
C PRO A 70 5.92 0.68 -9.23
N ALA A 71 5.01 -0.08 -8.60
CA ALA A 71 4.20 -1.07 -9.29
C ALA A 71 3.00 -0.47 -10.03
N LEU A 72 2.63 0.79 -9.75
CA LEU A 72 1.51 1.44 -10.43
C LEU A 72 1.99 2.06 -11.76
N ALA A 73 1.23 1.80 -12.81
CA ALA A 73 1.43 2.39 -14.12
C ALA A 73 0.14 3.08 -14.60
N PHE A 74 0.28 3.99 -15.56
CA PHE A 74 -0.85 4.60 -16.25
C PHE A 74 -0.79 4.29 -17.73
N ASP A 75 -1.84 3.67 -18.23
CA ASP A 75 -2.05 3.45 -19.66
C ASP A 75 -2.64 4.73 -20.27
N LEU A 76 -1.86 5.40 -21.11
CA LEU A 76 -2.28 6.62 -21.80
C LEU A 76 -3.32 6.37 -22.89
N ALA A 77 -3.29 5.21 -23.54
CA ALA A 77 -4.21 4.87 -24.62
C ALA A 77 -5.60 4.58 -24.05
N ASN A 78 -5.68 3.73 -23.03
CA ASN A 78 -6.94 3.37 -22.38
C ASN A 78 -7.39 4.38 -21.31
N LYS A 79 -6.51 5.30 -20.92
CA LYS A 79 -6.72 6.26 -19.82
C LYS A 79 -7.07 5.57 -18.50
N LYS A 80 -6.43 4.43 -18.21
CA LYS A 80 -6.66 3.63 -17.00
C LYS A 80 -5.38 3.44 -16.20
N SER A 81 -5.53 3.25 -14.90
CA SER A 81 -4.43 2.80 -14.05
C SER A 81 -4.26 1.28 -14.15
N GLY A 82 -3.02 0.81 -14.13
CA GLY A 82 -2.65 -0.59 -14.09
C GLY A 82 -1.66 -0.88 -12.96
N ILE A 83 -1.47 -2.16 -12.64
CA ILE A 83 -0.52 -2.63 -11.64
C ILE A 83 0.36 -3.71 -12.27
N LEU A 84 1.68 -3.53 -12.19
CA LEU A 84 2.68 -4.53 -12.55
C LEU A 84 2.77 -5.56 -11.42
N LYS A 85 2.34 -6.80 -11.69
CA LYS A 85 2.20 -7.84 -10.66
C LYS A 85 3.56 -8.29 -10.10
N GLU A 86 4.60 -8.20 -10.92
CA GLU A 86 5.96 -8.63 -10.63
C GLU A 86 6.59 -7.82 -9.50
N THR A 87 6.31 -6.51 -9.48
CA THR A 87 6.85 -5.56 -8.49
C THR A 87 5.85 -5.21 -7.38
N CYS A 88 4.58 -5.59 -7.52
CA CYS A 88 3.54 -5.31 -6.54
C CYS A 88 3.65 -6.24 -5.33
N VAL A 89 3.86 -5.68 -4.14
CA VAL A 89 3.95 -6.45 -2.89
C VAL A 89 2.63 -6.58 -2.14
N GLY A 90 1.55 -6.06 -2.73
CA GLY A 90 0.18 -6.17 -2.19
C GLY A 90 -0.05 -5.44 -0.87
N CYS A 91 0.61 -4.31 -0.61
CA CYS A 91 0.42 -3.53 0.62
C CYS A 91 -0.98 -2.90 0.77
N GLY A 92 -1.76 -2.79 -0.32
CA GLY A 92 -3.14 -2.29 -0.28
C GLY A 92 -3.31 -0.78 -0.08
N VAL A 93 -2.24 0.00 0.02
CA VAL A 93 -2.32 1.47 0.12
C VAL A 93 -3.04 2.10 -1.08
N CYS A 94 -2.77 1.60 -2.29
CA CYS A 94 -3.42 2.09 -3.50
C CYS A 94 -4.95 1.83 -3.50
N ALA A 95 -5.40 0.73 -2.90
CA ALA A 95 -6.82 0.40 -2.76
C ALA A 95 -7.54 1.37 -1.81
N GLN A 96 -6.91 1.73 -0.70
CA GLN A 96 -7.42 2.74 0.25
C GLN A 96 -7.55 4.13 -0.37
N ILE A 97 -6.66 4.49 -1.31
CA ILE A 97 -6.66 5.79 -2.00
C ILE A 97 -7.74 5.86 -3.09
N CYS A 98 -8.15 4.72 -3.65
CA CYS A 98 -9.01 4.70 -4.83
C CYS A 98 -10.45 5.13 -4.50
N PRO A 99 -10.93 6.28 -5.01
CA PRO A 99 -12.24 6.81 -4.65
C PRO A 99 -13.41 5.99 -5.22
N LYS A 100 -13.12 5.11 -6.19
CA LYS A 100 -14.10 4.23 -6.82
C LYS A 100 -13.94 2.77 -6.40
N GLN A 101 -13.03 2.48 -5.46
CA GLN A 101 -12.77 1.12 -4.99
C GLN A 101 -12.46 0.15 -6.15
N ALA A 102 -11.83 0.65 -7.21
CA ALA A 102 -11.53 -0.12 -8.42
C ALA A 102 -10.31 -1.04 -8.25
N ILE A 103 -9.70 -1.10 -7.06
CA ILE A 103 -8.48 -1.86 -6.79
C ILE A 103 -8.76 -2.86 -5.69
N THR A 104 -8.49 -4.13 -5.97
CA THR A 104 -8.60 -5.25 -5.01
C THR A 104 -7.21 -5.76 -4.65
N VAL A 105 -7.11 -6.46 -3.51
CA VAL A 105 -5.87 -7.10 -3.04
C VAL A 105 -6.19 -8.55 -2.71
N GLU A 106 -5.45 -9.46 -3.30
CA GLU A 106 -5.69 -10.91 -3.22
C GLU A 106 -4.38 -11.67 -3.04
N VAL A 107 -4.47 -12.93 -2.60
CA VAL A 107 -3.30 -13.79 -2.43
C VAL A 107 -2.73 -14.10 -3.82
N ARG A 108 -1.40 -14.09 -3.94
CA ARG A 108 -0.69 -14.49 -5.16
C ARG A 108 -0.91 -15.95 -5.51
#